data_AF-A0A849Z3Y2-F1
#
_entry.id   AF-A0A849Z3Y2-F1
#
_cell.length_a   1.000
_cell.length_b   1.000
_cell.length_c   1.000
_cell.angle_alpha   90.00
_cell.angle_beta   90.00
_cell.angle_gamma   90.00
#
_symmetry.space_group_name_H-M   'P 1'
#
loop_
_entity.id
_entity.type
_entity.pdbx_description
1 polymer ?
#
loop_
_entity_poly.entity_id
_entity_poly.type
_entity_poly.pdbx_seq_one_letter_code
_entity_poly.pdbx_strand_id
1 'polypeptide(L)'
;VTEIAAELPATWAVEEGVGIKQGRNGRNRCAYDGPSPPLGHGLHHYHFQVFALREPLELAAPPDRDDLHLLMKGKIVGFGEIVGTYERVA
;
A
#
# COMPACT_ATOMS: atom_id res chain seq x y z
N VAL A 1 0.87 8.72 -13.85
CA VAL A 1 0.08 9.23 -12.72
C VAL A 1 0.97 9.08 -11.49
N THR A 2 1.51 10.18 -10.96
CA THR A 2 2.51 10.18 -9.86
C THR A 2 1.88 10.24 -8.48
N GLU A 3 0.55 10.34 -8.40
CA GLU A 3 -0.18 10.56 -7.16
C GLU A 3 -1.47 9.72 -7.17
N ILE A 4 -1.74 9.03 -6.08
CA ILE A 4 -3.11 8.59 -5.75
C ILE A 4 -3.88 9.85 -5.39
N ALA A 5 -5.14 9.96 -5.82
CA ALA A 5 -5.97 11.14 -5.59
C ALA A 5 -5.86 11.61 -4.12
N ALA A 6 -5.64 12.91 -3.93
CA ALA A 6 -5.54 13.58 -2.62
C ALA A 6 -6.80 13.44 -1.74
N GLU A 7 -7.79 12.69 -2.22
CA GLU A 7 -9.15 12.59 -1.69
C GLU A 7 -9.37 11.34 -0.81
N LEU A 8 -8.40 10.42 -0.70
CA LEU A 8 -8.51 9.34 0.28
C LEU A 8 -8.08 9.85 1.67
N PRO A 9 -8.99 9.86 2.67
CA PRO A 9 -8.64 10.30 4.01
C PRO A 9 -7.53 9.44 4.59
N ALA A 10 -6.58 10.06 5.30
CA ALA A 10 -5.46 9.39 5.95
C ALA A 10 -5.89 8.67 7.26
N THR A 11 -6.88 7.78 7.15
CA THR A 11 -7.55 7.11 8.26
C THR A 11 -7.67 5.61 8.03
N TRP A 12 -7.77 4.85 9.12
CA TRP A 12 -7.97 3.39 9.07
C TRP A 12 -9.16 2.98 8.20
N ALA A 13 -10.32 3.59 8.42
CA ALA A 13 -11.52 3.41 7.61
C ALA A 13 -11.64 4.60 6.65
N VAL A 14 -11.66 4.30 5.36
CA VAL A 14 -11.68 5.33 4.30
C VAL A 14 -13.09 5.89 4.10
N GLU A 15 -14.09 5.03 4.20
CA GLU A 15 -15.51 5.39 4.12
C GLU A 15 -16.31 4.39 4.95
N GLU A 16 -17.20 4.91 5.81
CA GLU A 16 -18.04 4.07 6.66
C GLU A 16 -19.05 3.30 5.78
N GLY A 17 -18.98 1.97 5.80
CA GLY A 17 -19.88 1.10 5.03
C GLY A 17 -19.32 0.54 3.70
N VAL A 18 -18.19 1.05 3.18
CA VAL A 18 -17.60 0.59 1.89
C VAL A 18 -16.56 -0.53 2.08
N GLY A 19 -16.19 -0.83 3.33
CA GLY A 19 -15.30 -1.96 3.65
C GLY A 19 -13.82 -1.74 3.28
N ILE A 20 -13.45 -0.54 2.83
CA ILE A 20 -12.07 -0.18 2.50
C ILE A 20 -11.32 0.22 3.78
N LYS A 21 -10.24 -0.51 4.05
CA LYS A 21 -9.39 -0.38 5.24
C LYS A 21 -7.94 -0.13 4.84
N GLN A 22 -7.28 0.88 5.42
CA GLN A 22 -5.87 1.22 5.13
C GLN A 22 -4.90 0.63 6.15
N GLY A 23 -3.84 -0.03 5.68
CA GLY A 23 -2.73 -0.46 6.55
C GLY A 23 -1.79 0.68 6.95
N ARG A 24 -0.88 0.39 7.89
CA ARG A 24 0.21 1.28 8.28
C ARG A 24 1.34 1.22 7.26
N ASN A 25 1.83 2.38 6.83
CA ASN A 25 3.04 2.49 6.02
C ASN A 25 4.32 2.49 6.89
N GLY A 26 5.50 2.55 6.26
CA GLY A 26 6.80 2.58 6.95
C GLY A 26 7.06 3.81 7.84
N ARG A 27 6.19 4.83 7.79
CA ARG A 27 6.17 5.99 8.71
C ARG A 27 5.10 5.82 9.80
N ASN A 28 4.54 4.63 9.95
CA ASN A 28 3.49 4.29 10.91
C ASN A 28 2.18 5.09 10.75
N ARG A 29 1.83 5.45 9.51
CA ARG A 29 0.59 6.20 9.18
C ARG A 29 -0.35 5.36 8.32
N CYS A 30 -1.66 5.53 8.50
CA CYS A 30 -2.70 4.93 7.63
C CYS A 30 -2.94 5.83 6.42
N ALA A 31 -1.94 5.91 5.54
CA ALA A 31 -1.99 6.74 4.35
C ALA A 31 -1.02 6.22 3.29
N TYR A 32 -1.29 6.53 2.03
CA TYR A 32 -0.29 6.41 0.99
C TYR A 32 0.85 7.39 1.24
N ASP A 33 2.09 6.94 1.03
CA ASP A 33 3.28 7.76 1.12
C ASP A 33 4.08 7.64 -0.17
N GLY A 34 4.13 8.74 -0.91
CA GLY A 34 4.67 8.75 -2.27
C GLY A 34 6.19 8.64 -2.36
N PRO A 35 6.73 8.52 -3.58
CA PRO A 35 8.16 8.49 -3.83
C PRO A 35 8.91 9.69 -3.22
N SER A 36 9.89 9.40 -2.39
CA SER A 36 10.81 10.41 -1.83
C SER A 36 12.22 9.82 -1.69
N PRO A 37 12.85 9.40 -2.81
CA PRO A 37 14.18 8.80 -2.75
C PRO A 37 15.21 9.84 -2.25
N PRO A 38 16.33 9.43 -1.64
CA PRO A 38 17.39 10.37 -1.29
C PRO A 38 18.00 10.99 -2.56
N LEU A 39 18.39 12.27 -2.49
CA LEU A 39 19.02 12.99 -3.61
C LEU A 39 20.31 12.29 -4.03
N GLY A 40 20.48 12.02 -5.33
CA GLY A 40 21.69 11.40 -5.89
C GLY A 40 21.90 9.92 -5.55
N HIS A 41 20.94 9.25 -4.90
CA HIS A 41 21.03 7.81 -4.58
C HIS A 41 20.77 6.90 -5.79
N GLY A 42 20.45 7.49 -6.95
CA GLY A 42 20.05 6.77 -8.14
C GLY A 42 18.56 6.38 -8.13
N LEU A 43 18.21 5.55 -9.10
CA LEU A 43 16.86 5.11 -9.38
C LEU A 43 16.29 4.20 -8.27
N HIS A 44 15.12 4.56 -7.74
CA HIS A 44 14.33 3.69 -6.85
C HIS A 44 13.20 3.00 -7.63
N HIS A 45 12.94 1.74 -7.30
CA HIS A 45 11.84 0.95 -7.85
C HIS A 45 10.68 0.88 -6.85
N TYR A 46 9.50 1.33 -7.25
CA TYR A 46 8.28 1.35 -6.45
C TYR A 46 7.33 0.27 -6.96
N HIS A 47 7.17 -0.79 -6.18
CA HIS A 47 6.33 -1.94 -6.49
C HIS A 47 4.90 -1.70 -6.03
N PHE A 48 3.96 -1.71 -6.97
CA PHE A 48 2.53 -1.64 -6.67
C PHE A 48 1.92 -3.00 -6.94
N GLN A 49 1.52 -3.68 -5.88
CA GLN A 49 1.05 -5.06 -5.91
C GLN A 49 -0.45 -5.12 -5.62
N VAL A 50 -1.17 -5.93 -6.40
CA VAL A 50 -2.59 -6.21 -6.22
C VAL A 50 -2.77 -7.70 -6.02
N PHE A 51 -3.45 -8.06 -4.93
CA PHE A 51 -3.76 -9.45 -4.59
C PHE A 51 -5.27 -9.66 -4.63
N ALA A 52 -5.73 -10.66 -5.39
CA ALA A 52 -7.10 -11.12 -5.33
C ALA A 52 -7.20 -12.22 -4.27
N LEU A 53 -8.10 -12.06 -3.30
CA LEU A 53 -8.30 -13.01 -2.20
C LEU A 53 -9.64 -13.73 -2.36
N ARG A 54 -9.68 -15.01 -2.01
CA ARG A 54 -10.91 -15.81 -2.08
C ARG A 54 -11.92 -15.53 -0.97
N GLU A 55 -11.48 -14.83 0.08
CA GLU A 55 -12.27 -14.46 1.23
C GLU A 55 -11.73 -13.14 1.84
N PRO A 56 -12.57 -12.37 2.57
CA PRO A 56 -12.13 -11.16 3.26
C PRO A 56 -11.06 -11.42 4.33
N LEU A 57 -10.27 -10.39 4.64
CA LEU A 57 -9.37 -10.40 5.79
C LEU A 57 -10.05 -9.78 7.01
N GLU A 58 -10.04 -10.51 8.12
CA GLU A 58 -10.46 -9.98 9.41
C GLU A 58 -9.32 -9.19 10.04
N LEU A 59 -9.50 -7.87 10.14
CA LEU A 59 -8.50 -6.93 10.64
C LEU A 59 -9.00 -6.24 11.90
N ALA A 60 -8.39 -6.56 13.04
CA ALA A 60 -8.71 -5.98 14.35
C ALA A 60 -8.09 -4.59 14.56
N ALA A 61 -6.99 -4.30 13.86
CA ALA A 61 -6.28 -3.03 13.87
C ALA A 61 -5.66 -2.80 12.48
N PRO A 62 -5.19 -1.57 12.17
CA PRO A 62 -4.50 -1.30 10.91
C PRO A 62 -3.24 -2.18 10.79
N PRO A 63 -3.15 -3.15 9.87
CA PRO A 63 -1.98 -4.02 9.74
C PRO A 63 -0.82 -3.27 9.08
N ASP A 64 0.43 -3.68 9.31
CA ASP A 64 1.51 -3.32 8.40
C ASP A 64 1.63 -4.34 7.23
N ARG A 65 2.67 -4.19 6.42
CA ARG A 65 2.88 -5.05 5.24
C ARG A 65 3.07 -6.51 5.62
N ASP A 66 3.83 -6.79 6.68
CA ASP A 66 4.18 -8.16 7.04
C ASP A 66 2.98 -8.86 7.69
N ASP A 67 2.20 -8.14 8.50
CA ASP A 67 0.89 -8.59 9.00
C ASP A 67 -0.04 -8.99 7.84
N LEU A 68 -0.14 -8.15 6.81
CA LEU A 68 -0.95 -8.43 5.61
C LEU A 68 -0.49 -9.70 4.88
N HIS A 69 0.81 -9.85 4.65
CA HIS A 69 1.34 -11.05 3.99
C HIS A 69 1.03 -12.33 4.75
N LEU A 70 1.10 -12.29 6.09
CA LEU A 70 0.73 -13.42 6.92
C LEU A 70 -0.75 -13.76 6.79
N LEU A 71 -1.63 -12.74 6.86
CA LEU A 71 -3.08 -12.91 6.77
C LEU A 71 -3.56 -13.37 5.38
N MET A 72 -2.86 -12.97 4.30
CA MET A 72 -3.17 -13.37 2.93
C MET A 72 -2.72 -14.80 2.60
N LYS A 73 -1.82 -15.40 3.38
CA LYS A 73 -1.24 -16.71 3.08
C LYS A 73 -2.32 -17.78 2.93
N GLY A 74 -2.31 -18.48 1.80
CA GLY A 74 -3.30 -19.51 1.47
C GLY A 74 -4.66 -18.98 0.96
N LYS A 75 -4.85 -17.65 0.92
CA LYS A 75 -6.09 -17.00 0.47
C LYS A 75 -5.98 -16.35 -0.92
N ILE A 76 -4.76 -16.16 -1.42
CA ILE A 76 -4.49 -15.52 -2.71
C ILE A 76 -4.94 -16.43 -3.86
N VAL A 77 -5.78 -15.89 -4.74
CA VAL A 77 -6.26 -16.54 -5.98
C VAL A 77 -5.83 -15.82 -7.26
N GLY A 78 -5.22 -14.64 -7.12
CA GLY A 78 -4.68 -13.88 -8.25
C GLY A 78 -3.70 -12.81 -7.76
N PHE A 79 -2.81 -12.40 -8.67
CA PHE A 79 -1.76 -11.42 -8.39
C PHE A 79 -1.47 -10.58 -9.64
N GLY A 80 -1.21 -9.30 -9.45
CA GLY A 80 -0.69 -8.40 -10.46
C GLY A 80 0.28 -7.40 -9.83
N GLU A 81 1.27 -6.97 -10.60
CA GLU A 81 2.25 -5.98 -10.17
C GLU A 81 2.58 -5.03 -11.31
N ILE A 82 2.78 -3.76 -10.95
CA ILE A 82 3.50 -2.80 -11.78
C ILE A 82 4.67 -2.24 -10.98
N VAL A 83 5.74 -1.88 -11.67
CA VAL A 83 6.91 -1.25 -11.08
C VAL A 83 7.07 0.14 -11.70
N GLY A 84 6.89 1.16 -10.87
CA GLY A 84 7.21 2.54 -11.22
C GLY A 84 8.62 2.88 -10.79
N THR A 85 9.30 3.77 -11.50
CA THR A 85 10.64 4.22 -11.14
C THR A 85 10.66 5.72 -10.93
N TYR A 86 11.39 6.18 -9.90
CA TYR A 86 11.61 7.60 -9.66
C TYR A 86 13.00 7.82 -9.07
N GLU A 87 13.63 8.92 -9.48
CA GLU A 87 14.93 9.35 -9.00
C GLU A 87 14.86 10.85 -8.70
N ARG A 88 15.57 11.26 -7.65
CA ARG A 88 15.90 12.67 -7.40
C ARG A 88 17.33 12.89 -7.84
N VAL A 89 17.48 13.37 -9.07
CA VAL A 89 18.79 13.68 -9.68
C VAL A 89 19.45 14.83 -8.92
N ALA A 90 20.74 14.70 -8.65
CA ALA A 90 21.56 15.71 -7.98
C ALA A 90 21.95 16.87 -8.93
#